data_AF-A0A0C2WJH4-F1
#
_entry.id   AF-A0A0C2WJH4-F1
#
_cell.length_a   1.000
_cell.length_b   1.000
_cell.length_c   1.000
_cell.angle_alpha   90.00
_cell.angle_beta   90.00
_cell.angle_gamma   90.00
#
_symmetry.space_group_name_H-M   'P 1'
#
loop_
_entity.id
_entity.type
_entity.pdbx_description
1 polymer ?
#
loop_
_entity_poly.entity_id
_entity_poly.type
_entity_poly.pdbx_seq_one_letter_code
_entity_poly.pdbx_strand_id
1 'polypeptide(L)'
;MDLIFGANHPARPAVNKVLLSLQRIRTPKVLHSYLPRFLKYIVYLLLFLNVRSFPFAWHLRVFRPVVAIRLSYLMVKSRTLFMSRRQSEEEEDKWVDNICPVGQDPFTTQVSYYSWASFDDSDGNMHLSNSSYAKTCDAAGLGGALKAFPMLFHLGGYMALAATHFEFIKEIPMLASYEVRVTIGSWDQKWMYMICKFVTKPNKESKQIKSTVKSRDEENGAATLDSRPFGIGLNTPEDDELTLPFGAPASGHSSVVGTDKALDAVSTKLGDPLEGAAHNQPRRAKVLVEPDGAILHAIAVCRGCFKIGRITVPPALVLAINGFSASPAGGGAGYSRECPPPAFLKAKELMSKQLGGSPSRMREFLKGGWRGVLEEKWWEDALCGSIEERRQKELEVLNRLRIGFEEIRR
;
A
#
# COMPACT_ATOMS: atom_id res chain seq x y z
N MET A 1 -19.56 36.70 34.51
CA MET A 1 -21.00 36.59 34.83
C MET A 1 -21.53 37.78 35.65
N ASP A 2 -20.75 38.85 35.84
CA ASP A 2 -21.21 40.05 36.58
C ASP A 2 -22.00 41.06 35.74
N LEU A 3 -22.29 40.74 34.47
CA LEU A 3 -22.98 41.63 33.55
C LEU A 3 -24.48 41.29 33.32
N ILE A 4 -25.03 40.27 33.99
CA ILE A 4 -26.40 39.79 33.70
C ILE A 4 -27.39 40.06 34.84
N PHE A 5 -26.94 40.29 36.08
CA PHE A 5 -27.84 40.52 37.21
C PHE A 5 -27.43 41.76 38.01
N GLY A 6 -28.29 42.78 37.98
CA GLY A 6 -28.16 43.99 38.80
C GLY A 6 -28.09 43.69 40.30
N ALA A 7 -27.55 44.63 41.06
CA ALA A 7 -27.07 44.44 42.44
C ALA A 7 -28.08 43.78 43.42
N ASN A 8 -29.39 43.88 43.16
CA ASN A 8 -30.47 43.43 44.04
C ASN A 8 -31.35 42.29 43.47
N HIS A 9 -30.84 41.47 42.54
CA HIS A 9 -31.64 40.37 41.98
C HIS A 9 -31.78 39.18 42.97
N PRO A 10 -33.01 38.70 43.28
CA PRO A 10 -33.26 37.69 44.32
C PRO A 10 -32.66 36.30 44.02
N ALA A 11 -32.17 36.05 42.80
CA ALA A 11 -31.50 34.82 42.40
C ALA A 11 -30.00 34.74 42.76
N ARG A 12 -29.34 35.88 43.06
CA ARG A 12 -27.92 35.92 43.45
C ARG A 12 -27.57 35.06 44.67
N PRO A 13 -28.32 35.06 45.79
CA PRO A 13 -28.00 34.21 46.93
C PRO A 13 -28.15 32.71 46.63
N ALA A 14 -29.04 32.32 45.71
CA ALA A 14 -29.20 30.93 45.28
C ALA A 14 -28.02 30.47 44.40
N VAL A 15 -27.62 31.29 43.43
CA VAL A 15 -26.44 31.04 42.58
C VAL A 15 -25.16 30.99 43.42
N ASN A 16 -24.98 31.92 44.37
CA ASN A 16 -23.84 31.90 45.28
C ASN A 16 -23.85 30.68 46.21
N LYS A 17 -25.01 30.21 46.68
CA LYS A 17 -25.11 28.96 47.46
C LYS A 17 -24.72 27.74 46.64
N VAL A 18 -25.13 27.67 45.37
CA VAL A 18 -24.73 26.58 44.46
C VAL A 18 -23.23 26.64 44.16
N LEU A 19 -22.68 27.82 43.86
CA LEU A 19 -21.24 28.01 43.66
C LEU A 19 -20.41 27.66 44.91
N LEU A 20 -20.87 28.04 46.10
CA LEU A 20 -20.24 27.68 47.37
C LEU A 20 -20.38 26.18 47.69
N SER A 21 -21.48 25.54 47.27
CA SER A 21 -21.64 24.08 47.40
C SER A 21 -20.72 23.29 46.47
N LEU A 22 -20.46 23.81 45.26
CA LEU A 22 -19.48 23.26 44.32
C LEU A 22 -18.04 23.46 44.81
N GLN A 23 -17.73 24.61 45.42
CA GLN A 23 -16.44 24.87 46.08
C GLN A 23 -16.23 24.02 47.35
N ARG A 24 -17.30 23.48 47.95
CA ARG A 24 -17.25 22.56 49.09
C ARG A 24 -17.10 21.09 48.71
N ILE A 25 -17.00 20.75 47.43
CA ILE A 25 -16.59 19.40 47.01
C ILE A 25 -15.12 19.23 47.36
N ARG A 26 -14.88 18.93 48.64
CA ARG A 26 -13.58 18.56 49.18
C ARG A 26 -13.28 17.18 48.61
N THR A 27 -12.55 17.13 47.51
CA THR A 27 -12.04 15.86 46.98
C THR A 27 -11.30 15.17 48.13
N PRO A 28 -11.65 13.93 48.50
CA PRO A 28 -11.05 13.28 49.65
C PRO A 28 -9.53 13.23 49.44
N LYS A 29 -8.73 13.57 50.47
CA LYS A 29 -7.25 13.60 50.39
C LYS A 29 -6.66 12.31 49.80
N VAL A 30 -7.39 11.19 49.97
CA VAL A 30 -7.14 9.89 49.37
C VAL A 30 -7.12 9.97 47.83
N LEU A 31 -8.13 10.58 47.20
CA LEU A 31 -8.24 10.75 45.74
C LEU A 31 -7.08 11.58 45.19
N HIS A 32 -6.63 12.60 45.90
CA HIS A 32 -5.48 13.44 45.51
C HIS A 32 -4.14 12.67 45.52
N SER A 33 -4.03 11.59 46.30
CA SER A 33 -2.83 10.73 46.37
C SER A 33 -2.79 9.68 45.25
N TYR A 34 -3.95 9.13 44.86
CA TYR A 34 -4.06 8.11 43.82
C TYR A 34 -4.21 8.69 42.41
N LEU A 35 -4.77 9.88 42.25
CA LEU A 35 -4.99 10.52 40.96
C LEU A 35 -3.68 10.66 40.14
N PRO A 36 -2.54 11.11 40.69
CA PRO A 36 -1.28 11.17 39.94
C PRO A 36 -0.78 9.80 39.49
N ARG A 37 -0.98 8.74 40.30
CA ARG A 37 -0.60 7.37 39.93
C ARG A 37 -1.49 6.84 38.82
N PHE A 38 -2.80 7.06 38.92
CA PHE A 38 -3.77 6.69 37.88
C PHE A 38 -3.48 7.41 36.56
N LEU A 39 -3.27 8.73 36.60
CA LEU A 39 -2.90 9.53 35.42
C LEU A 39 -1.58 9.06 34.82
N LYS A 40 -0.58 8.71 35.64
CA LYS A 40 0.68 8.12 35.17
C LYS A 40 0.46 6.85 34.37
N TYR A 41 -0.40 5.94 34.83
CA TYR A 41 -0.72 4.72 34.08
C TYR A 41 -1.53 4.99 32.81
N ILE A 42 -2.44 5.98 32.83
CA ILE A 42 -3.12 6.44 31.61
C ILE A 42 -2.10 6.95 30.59
N VAL A 43 -1.13 7.76 31.01
CA VAL A 43 -0.07 8.26 30.12
C VAL A 43 0.75 7.10 29.55
N TYR A 44 1.14 6.12 30.38
CA TYR A 44 1.85 4.93 29.87
C TYR A 44 1.02 4.11 28.88
N LEU A 45 -0.28 3.95 29.14
CA LEU A 45 -1.18 3.27 28.23
C LEU A 45 -1.29 4.03 26.91
N LEU A 46 -1.48 5.36 26.94
CA LEU A 46 -1.53 6.19 25.73
C LEU A 46 -0.24 6.11 24.92
N LEU A 47 0.92 6.17 25.59
CA LEU A 47 2.22 6.01 24.94
C LEU A 47 2.38 4.63 24.31
N PHE A 48 1.94 3.57 24.99
CA PHE A 48 1.97 2.21 24.47
C PHE A 48 1.07 2.03 23.24
N LEU A 49 -0.17 2.53 23.31
CA LEU A 49 -1.12 2.47 22.19
C LEU A 49 -0.65 3.27 20.97
N ASN A 50 0.19 4.31 21.18
CA ASN A 50 0.73 5.17 20.13
C ASN A 50 2.19 4.88 19.75
N VAL A 51 2.78 3.77 20.23
CA VAL A 51 4.21 3.47 20.01
C VAL A 51 4.59 3.40 18.53
N ARG A 52 3.67 3.02 17.65
CA ARG A 52 3.86 2.92 16.19
C ARG A 52 3.89 4.27 15.47
N SER A 53 3.55 5.34 16.18
CA SER A 53 3.58 6.74 15.72
C SER A 53 4.67 7.57 16.42
N PHE A 54 5.55 6.91 17.19
CA PHE A 54 6.72 7.58 17.77
C PHE A 54 7.69 8.06 16.68
N PRO A 55 8.48 9.11 16.98
CA PRO A 55 9.59 9.52 16.11
C PRO A 55 10.43 8.31 15.67
N PHE A 56 10.86 8.32 14.41
CA PHE A 56 11.62 7.24 13.76
C PHE A 56 10.90 5.89 13.55
N ALA A 57 9.71 5.65 14.10
CA ALA A 57 9.00 4.38 13.88
C ALA A 57 8.71 4.11 12.39
N TRP A 58 8.34 5.15 11.63
CA TRP A 58 8.20 5.06 10.17
C TRP A 58 9.52 4.69 9.48
N HIS A 59 10.63 5.33 9.86
CA HIS A 59 11.95 5.08 9.27
C HIS A 59 12.37 3.63 9.50
N LEU A 60 12.20 3.12 10.73
CA LEU A 60 12.50 1.72 11.05
C LEU A 60 11.63 0.77 10.22
N ARG A 61 10.34 1.06 10.07
CA ARG A 61 9.40 0.24 9.28
C ARG A 61 9.78 0.20 7.79
N VAL A 62 10.04 1.37 7.20
CA VAL A 62 10.31 1.55 5.76
C VAL A 62 11.72 1.08 5.39
N PHE A 63 12.74 1.43 6.18
CA PHE A 63 14.14 1.10 5.87
C PHE A 63 14.58 -0.29 6.36
N ARG A 64 13.74 -1.03 7.10
CA ARG A 64 14.03 -2.42 7.49
C ARG A 64 14.53 -3.30 6.33
N PRO A 65 13.87 -3.36 5.16
CA PRO A 65 14.37 -4.15 4.03
C PRO A 65 15.71 -3.64 3.48
N VAL A 66 15.97 -2.33 3.50
CA VAL A 66 17.27 -1.76 3.10
C VAL A 66 18.37 -2.24 4.04
N VAL A 67 18.12 -2.14 5.35
CA VAL A 67 19.06 -2.60 6.38
C VAL A 67 19.30 -4.10 6.25
N ALA A 68 18.25 -4.90 6.03
CA ALA A 68 18.38 -6.34 5.86
C ALA A 68 19.27 -6.73 4.67
N ILE A 69 19.08 -6.08 3.50
CA ILE A 69 19.92 -6.34 2.32
C ILE A 69 21.37 -5.89 2.56
N ARG A 70 21.58 -4.76 3.22
CA ARG A 70 22.94 -4.28 3.57
C ARG A 70 23.64 -5.24 4.54
N LEU A 71 22.94 -5.71 5.57
CA LEU A 71 23.49 -6.69 6.51
C LEU A 71 23.81 -8.02 5.80
N SER A 72 22.94 -8.47 4.90
CA SER A 72 23.17 -9.63 4.02
C SER A 72 24.45 -9.46 3.19
N TYR A 73 24.64 -8.29 2.57
CA TYR A 73 25.86 -7.99 1.83
C TYR A 73 27.11 -7.95 2.72
N LEU A 74 27.04 -7.31 3.88
CA LEU A 74 28.15 -7.27 4.84
C LEU A 74 28.50 -8.67 5.35
N MET A 75 27.52 -9.55 5.54
CA MET A 75 27.75 -10.95 5.89
C MET A 75 28.49 -11.71 4.79
N VAL A 76 28.17 -11.48 3.51
CA VAL A 76 28.93 -12.05 2.38
C VAL A 76 30.36 -11.53 2.43
N LYS A 77 30.56 -10.22 2.57
CA LYS A 77 31.90 -9.63 2.65
C LYS A 77 32.71 -10.16 3.82
N SER A 78 32.11 -10.30 5.01
CA SER A 78 32.81 -10.85 6.17
C SER A 78 33.21 -12.31 5.97
N ARG A 79 32.38 -13.11 5.31
CA ARG A 79 32.67 -14.52 5.00
C ARG A 79 33.78 -14.67 3.96
N THR A 80 33.92 -13.72 3.04
CA THR A 80 34.92 -13.78 1.97
C THR A 80 36.25 -13.10 2.33
N LEU A 81 36.40 -12.50 3.53
CA LEU A 81 37.63 -11.81 3.96
C LEU A 81 38.88 -12.68 3.88
N PHE A 82 38.75 -13.98 4.15
CA PHE A 82 39.86 -14.94 4.16
C PHE A 82 39.97 -15.75 2.86
N MET A 83 39.11 -15.46 1.87
CA MET A 83 39.12 -16.15 0.59
C MET A 83 40.04 -15.45 -0.42
N SER A 84 40.46 -16.16 -1.46
CA SER A 84 41.15 -15.52 -2.58
C SER A 84 40.25 -14.48 -3.26
N ARG A 85 40.84 -13.46 -3.88
CA ARG A 85 40.09 -12.39 -4.58
C ARG A 85 39.08 -12.95 -5.58
N ARG A 86 39.48 -13.96 -6.35
CA ARG A 86 38.62 -14.62 -7.35
C ARG A 86 37.41 -15.29 -6.70
N GLN A 87 37.62 -16.08 -5.64
CA GLN A 87 36.55 -16.75 -4.91
C GLN A 87 35.60 -15.73 -4.25
N SER A 88 36.14 -14.64 -3.70
CA SER A 88 35.29 -13.58 -3.13
C SER A 88 34.40 -12.91 -4.19
N GLU A 89 34.90 -12.75 -5.42
CA GLU A 89 34.14 -12.16 -6.53
C GLU A 89 33.06 -13.15 -7.02
N GLU A 90 33.37 -14.45 -7.08
CA GLU A 90 32.39 -15.50 -7.41
C GLU A 90 31.26 -15.58 -6.37
N GLU A 91 31.56 -15.49 -5.07
CA GLU A 91 30.54 -15.49 -4.01
C GLU A 91 29.68 -14.22 -4.02
N GLU A 92 30.25 -13.07 -4.36
CA GLU A 92 29.50 -11.82 -4.53
C GLU A 92 28.54 -11.92 -5.72
N ASP A 93 29.00 -12.45 -6.86
CA ASP A 93 28.17 -12.66 -8.04
C ASP A 93 27.03 -13.66 -7.74
N LYS A 94 27.33 -14.79 -7.08
CA LYS A 94 26.31 -15.75 -6.63
C LYS A 94 25.28 -15.12 -5.71
N TRP A 95 25.71 -14.26 -4.79
CA TRP A 95 24.79 -13.56 -3.89
C TRP A 95 23.84 -12.65 -4.67
N VAL A 96 24.34 -11.90 -5.66
CA VAL A 96 23.51 -11.06 -6.53
C VAL A 96 22.53 -11.92 -7.35
N ASP A 97 22.99 -13.02 -7.94
CA ASP A 97 22.13 -13.93 -8.71
C ASP A 97 21.01 -14.54 -7.85
N ASN A 98 21.31 -14.83 -6.58
CA ASN A 98 20.34 -15.41 -5.65
C ASN A 98 19.21 -14.44 -5.29
N ILE A 99 19.52 -13.14 -5.16
CA ILE A 99 18.50 -12.14 -4.82
C ILE A 99 17.68 -11.69 -6.05
N CYS A 100 18.20 -11.84 -7.27
CA CYS A 100 17.51 -11.48 -8.51
C CYS A 100 16.34 -12.44 -8.83
N PRO A 101 15.19 -11.91 -9.32
CA PRO A 101 14.06 -12.70 -9.80
C PRO A 101 14.30 -13.26 -11.23
N VAL A 102 15.38 -14.03 -11.40
CA VAL A 102 15.79 -14.55 -12.71
C VAL A 102 14.73 -15.49 -13.30
N GLY A 103 14.26 -15.17 -14.50
CA GLY A 103 13.29 -15.96 -15.27
C GLY A 103 11.83 -15.76 -14.85
N GLN A 104 11.54 -14.85 -13.92
CA GLN A 104 10.15 -14.60 -13.49
C GLN A 104 9.42 -13.66 -14.46
N ASP A 105 8.10 -13.82 -14.54
CA ASP A 105 7.22 -12.86 -15.22
C ASP A 105 6.96 -11.65 -14.29
N PRO A 106 7.19 -10.41 -14.76
CA PRO A 106 6.99 -9.20 -13.96
C PRO A 106 5.57 -9.04 -13.42
N PHE A 107 4.54 -9.46 -14.16
CA PHE A 107 3.13 -9.31 -13.77
C PHE A 107 2.65 -10.38 -12.80
N THR A 108 3.34 -11.51 -12.71
CA THR A 108 3.03 -12.56 -11.73
C THR A 108 3.74 -12.35 -10.39
N THR A 109 4.79 -11.53 -10.40
CA THR A 109 5.59 -11.27 -9.21
C THR A 109 4.80 -10.43 -8.21
N GLN A 110 4.50 -11.04 -7.07
CA GLN A 110 3.77 -10.41 -5.97
C GLN A 110 4.63 -10.40 -4.71
N VAL A 111 4.69 -9.23 -4.06
CA VAL A 111 5.32 -9.07 -2.75
C VAL A 111 4.26 -8.71 -1.72
N SER A 112 4.09 -9.55 -0.71
CA SER A 112 3.16 -9.31 0.39
C SER A 112 3.85 -8.57 1.55
N TYR A 113 3.13 -7.59 2.10
CA TYR A 113 3.46 -6.88 3.33
C TYR A 113 2.32 -7.02 4.33
N TYR A 114 2.60 -7.45 5.55
CA TYR A 114 1.57 -7.71 6.56
C TYR A 114 1.57 -6.62 7.63
N SER A 115 0.38 -6.16 8.01
CA SER A 115 0.16 -5.18 9.07
C SER A 115 -1.21 -5.39 9.72
N TRP A 116 -1.56 -4.53 10.66
CA TRP A 116 -2.86 -4.50 11.30
C TRP A 116 -3.25 -3.05 11.61
N ALA A 117 -4.56 -2.79 11.67
CA ALA A 117 -5.11 -1.46 11.93
C ALA A 117 -4.99 -1.13 13.43
N SER A 118 -3.84 -0.58 13.84
CA SER A 118 -3.63 -0.21 15.25
C SER A 118 -4.47 0.99 15.67
N PHE A 119 -4.62 1.17 16.99
CA PHE A 119 -5.33 2.31 17.56
C PHE A 119 -4.79 3.65 17.05
N ASP A 120 -3.49 3.78 16.86
CA ASP A 120 -2.85 5.00 16.33
C ASP A 120 -2.96 5.18 14.81
N ASP A 121 -3.26 4.11 14.08
CA ASP A 121 -3.45 4.13 12.63
C ASP A 121 -4.95 4.28 12.26
N SER A 122 -5.86 4.20 13.25
CA SER A 122 -7.33 4.24 13.07
C SER A 122 -7.92 5.63 13.37
N ASP A 123 -9.01 5.98 12.70
CA ASP A 123 -9.71 7.26 12.90
C ASP A 123 -10.93 7.16 13.82
N GLY A 124 -11.68 8.27 13.94
CA GLY A 124 -12.87 8.35 14.81
C GLY A 124 -14.03 7.42 14.41
N ASN A 125 -13.98 6.82 13.22
CA ASN A 125 -14.97 5.84 12.76
C ASN A 125 -14.52 4.40 13.05
N MET A 126 -13.45 4.19 13.82
CA MET A 126 -12.94 2.87 14.23
C MET A 126 -12.50 1.99 13.05
N HIS A 127 -11.94 2.58 12.01
CA HIS A 127 -11.29 1.88 10.90
C HIS A 127 -9.97 2.55 10.53
N LEU A 128 -9.17 1.87 9.71
CA LEU A 128 -7.88 2.36 9.25
C LEU A 128 -8.05 3.72 8.56
N SER A 129 -7.43 4.77 9.10
CA SER A 129 -7.53 6.11 8.54
C SER A 129 -7.02 6.16 7.09
N ASN A 130 -7.66 6.97 6.25
CA ASN A 130 -7.26 7.17 4.85
C ASN A 130 -5.76 7.51 4.69
N SER A 131 -5.18 8.28 5.62
CA SER A 131 -3.74 8.61 5.59
C SER A 131 -2.83 7.42 5.95
N SER A 132 -3.32 6.47 6.74
CA SER A 132 -2.56 5.29 7.18
C SER A 132 -2.34 4.29 6.05
N TYR A 133 -3.20 4.29 5.03
CA TYR A 133 -2.97 3.54 3.78
C TYR A 133 -1.69 4.01 3.09
N ALA A 134 -1.48 5.32 2.94
CA ALA A 134 -0.26 5.87 2.34
C ALA A 134 1.01 5.53 3.16
N LYS A 135 0.94 5.70 4.48
CA LYS A 135 2.02 5.32 5.42
C LYS A 135 2.44 3.85 5.26
N THR A 136 1.47 2.95 5.05
CA THR A 136 1.75 1.52 4.83
C THR A 136 2.28 1.25 3.42
N CYS A 137 1.72 1.97 2.42
CA CYS A 137 2.12 1.85 1.03
C CYS A 137 3.60 2.18 0.81
N ASP A 138 4.17 3.13 1.56
CA ASP A 138 5.61 3.43 1.51
C ASP A 138 6.46 2.21 1.89
N ALA A 139 6.12 1.53 2.99
CA ALA A 139 6.86 0.37 3.48
C ALA A 139 6.71 -0.83 2.55
N ALA A 140 5.48 -1.09 2.10
CA ALA A 140 5.19 -2.16 1.16
C ALA A 140 5.86 -1.91 -0.21
N GLY A 141 5.75 -0.68 -0.73
CA GLY A 141 6.30 -0.27 -2.02
C GLY A 141 7.83 -0.33 -2.04
N LEU A 142 8.52 0.22 -1.03
CA LEU A 142 9.99 0.13 -0.96
C LEU A 142 10.45 -1.32 -0.79
N GLY A 143 9.78 -2.10 0.07
CA GLY A 143 10.08 -3.52 0.24
C GLY A 143 9.88 -4.33 -1.04
N GLY A 144 8.80 -4.04 -1.79
CA GLY A 144 8.52 -4.62 -3.11
C GLY A 144 9.60 -4.26 -4.14
N ALA A 145 9.92 -2.98 -4.26
CA ALA A 145 10.93 -2.49 -5.19
C ALA A 145 12.31 -3.10 -4.92
N LEU A 146 12.73 -3.24 -3.65
CA LEU A 146 14.01 -3.84 -3.30
C LEU A 146 14.09 -5.33 -3.66
N LYS A 147 12.98 -6.06 -3.57
CA LYS A 147 12.90 -7.48 -3.96
C LYS A 147 12.83 -7.66 -5.48
N ALA A 148 12.11 -6.79 -6.18
CA ALA A 148 11.98 -6.85 -7.63
C ALA A 148 13.23 -6.34 -8.35
N PHE A 149 13.91 -5.33 -7.81
CA PHE A 149 14.99 -4.62 -8.51
C PHE A 149 16.35 -4.62 -7.79
N PRO A 150 16.80 -5.73 -7.18
CA PRO A 150 18.02 -5.77 -6.38
C PRO A 150 19.26 -5.26 -7.10
N MET A 151 19.43 -5.55 -8.39
CA MET A 151 20.58 -5.07 -9.19
C MET A 151 20.67 -3.55 -9.24
N LEU A 152 19.54 -2.87 -9.46
CA LEU A 152 19.51 -1.41 -9.53
C LEU A 152 19.93 -0.81 -8.18
N PHE A 153 19.36 -1.31 -7.08
CA PHE A 153 19.66 -0.80 -5.74
C PHE A 153 21.08 -1.12 -5.29
N HIS A 154 21.60 -2.31 -5.62
CA HIS A 154 23.00 -2.68 -5.36
C HIS A 154 23.97 -1.71 -6.03
N LEU A 155 23.65 -1.24 -7.23
CA LEU A 155 24.47 -0.29 -7.98
C LEU A 155 24.32 1.17 -7.51
N GLY A 156 23.49 1.43 -6.51
CA GLY A 156 23.21 2.77 -5.98
C GLY A 156 22.11 3.54 -6.74
N GLY A 157 21.33 2.83 -7.54
CA GLY A 157 20.08 3.35 -8.09
C GLY A 157 18.95 3.36 -7.05
N TYR A 158 17.89 4.10 -7.36
CA TYR A 158 16.70 4.20 -6.52
C TYR A 158 15.45 4.37 -7.38
N MET A 159 14.28 4.12 -6.79
CA MET A 159 12.99 4.39 -7.41
C MET A 159 12.37 5.62 -6.75
N ALA A 160 12.14 6.67 -7.53
CA ALA A 160 11.51 7.90 -7.07
C ALA A 160 10.00 7.83 -7.33
N LEU A 161 9.21 7.91 -6.26
CA LEU A 161 7.75 7.99 -6.33
C LEU A 161 7.34 9.39 -6.81
N ALA A 162 6.45 9.45 -7.80
CA ALA A 162 5.97 10.70 -8.39
C ALA A 162 4.49 10.97 -8.10
N ALA A 163 3.68 9.92 -7.99
CA ALA A 163 2.27 10.04 -7.63
C ALA A 163 1.77 8.70 -7.06
N THR A 164 0.79 8.78 -6.17
CA THR A 164 0.02 7.62 -5.72
C THR A 164 -1.45 7.97 -5.74
N HIS A 165 -2.26 7.10 -6.32
CA HIS A 165 -3.71 7.24 -6.39
C HIS A 165 -4.33 6.15 -5.54
N PHE A 166 -5.28 6.51 -4.67
CA PHE A 166 -6.00 5.57 -3.82
C PHE A 166 -7.45 5.49 -4.25
N GLU A 167 -7.97 4.29 -4.29
CA GLU A 167 -9.39 4.01 -4.33
C GLU A 167 -9.76 3.20 -3.09
N PHE A 168 -10.70 3.73 -2.31
CA PHE A 168 -11.19 3.11 -1.10
C PHE A 168 -12.51 2.41 -1.40
N ILE A 169 -12.51 1.08 -1.27
CA ILE A 169 -13.64 0.22 -1.63
C ILE A 169 -14.40 -0.21 -0.37
N LYS A 170 -13.66 -0.66 0.64
CA LYS A 170 -14.20 -1.14 1.91
C LYS A 170 -13.24 -0.82 3.05
N GLU A 171 -13.78 -0.34 4.15
CA GLU A 171 -13.03 -0.05 5.38
C GLU A 171 -12.33 -1.30 5.95
N ILE A 172 -11.15 -1.09 6.55
CA ILE A 172 -10.45 -2.11 7.35
C ILE A 172 -10.74 -1.78 8.83
N PRO A 173 -11.52 -2.59 9.56
CA PRO A 173 -11.87 -2.30 10.94
C PRO A 173 -10.64 -2.18 11.85
N MET A 174 -10.74 -1.34 12.88
CA MET A 174 -9.71 -1.24 13.90
C MET A 174 -9.42 -2.61 14.51
N LEU A 175 -8.14 -2.86 14.78
CA LEU A 175 -7.55 -4.12 15.24
C LEU A 175 -7.55 -5.27 14.21
N ALA A 176 -8.11 -5.07 13.01
CA ALA A 176 -8.06 -6.09 11.96
C ALA A 176 -6.66 -6.21 11.37
N SER A 177 -6.22 -7.46 11.12
CA SER A 177 -5.01 -7.75 10.36
C SER A 177 -5.29 -7.70 8.87
N TYR A 178 -4.37 -7.12 8.11
CA TYR A 178 -4.48 -6.99 6.66
C TYR A 178 -3.13 -7.23 5.97
N GLU A 179 -3.21 -7.53 4.68
CA GLU A 179 -2.09 -7.77 3.80
C GLU A 179 -2.11 -6.70 2.69
N VAL A 180 -0.95 -6.15 2.37
CA VAL A 180 -0.75 -5.29 1.20
C VAL A 180 0.02 -6.10 0.16
N ARG A 181 -0.62 -6.37 -0.97
CA ARG A 181 -0.03 -7.09 -2.10
C ARG A 181 0.49 -6.10 -3.11
N VAL A 182 1.80 -6.09 -3.32
CA VAL A 182 2.45 -5.21 -4.29
C VAL A 182 2.76 -6.02 -5.54
N THR A 183 2.25 -5.56 -6.68
CA THR A 183 2.54 -6.13 -8.01
C THR A 183 2.98 -5.05 -8.98
N ILE A 184 3.64 -5.45 -10.06
CA ILE A 184 3.91 -4.56 -11.19
C ILE A 184 2.64 -4.49 -12.04
N GLY A 185 2.15 -3.28 -12.27
CA GLY A 185 0.94 -3.04 -13.05
C GLY A 185 1.21 -2.79 -14.53
N SER A 186 2.19 -1.95 -14.87
CA SER A 186 2.70 -1.78 -16.25
C SER A 186 3.84 -0.77 -16.23
N TRP A 187 4.43 -0.46 -17.39
CA TRP A 187 5.40 0.61 -17.56
C TRP A 187 5.35 1.25 -18.94
N ASP A 188 5.74 2.52 -18.99
CA ASP A 188 6.05 3.24 -20.22
C ASP A 188 7.58 3.42 -20.37
N GLN A 189 8.01 4.38 -21.21
CA GLN A 189 9.43 4.66 -21.45
C GLN A 189 10.17 5.25 -20.23
N LYS A 190 9.44 5.85 -19.28
CA LYS A 190 9.97 6.60 -18.13
C LYS A 190 9.41 6.12 -16.79
N TRP A 191 8.12 5.82 -16.74
CA TRP A 191 7.37 5.54 -15.54
C TRP A 191 7.05 4.05 -15.42
N MET A 192 7.20 3.56 -14.21
CA MET A 192 6.74 2.26 -13.74
C MET A 192 5.50 2.48 -12.87
N TYR A 193 4.48 1.66 -13.09
CA TYR A 193 3.25 1.64 -12.30
C TYR A 193 3.25 0.39 -11.42
N MET A 194 3.24 0.57 -10.10
CA MET A 194 3.06 -0.50 -9.13
C MET A 194 1.66 -0.43 -8.54
N ILE A 195 1.04 -1.59 -8.34
CA ILE A 195 -0.30 -1.70 -7.76
C ILE A 195 -0.15 -2.28 -6.36
N CYS A 196 -0.70 -1.59 -5.37
CA CYS A 196 -0.77 -2.06 -3.99
C CYS A 196 -2.22 -2.35 -3.63
N LYS A 197 -2.56 -3.62 -3.44
CA LYS A 197 -3.90 -4.04 -3.03
C LYS A 197 -3.94 -4.32 -1.54
N PHE A 198 -4.85 -3.67 -0.83
CA PHE A 198 -5.09 -3.90 0.59
C PHE A 198 -6.18 -4.95 0.75
N VAL A 199 -5.83 -6.08 1.35
CA VAL A 199 -6.73 -7.24 1.43
C VAL A 199 -6.78 -7.83 2.84
N THR A 200 -7.91 -8.44 3.18
CA THR A 200 -8.03 -9.27 4.39
C THR A 200 -8.42 -10.69 3.99
N LYS A 201 -7.79 -11.68 4.62
CA LYS A 201 -8.14 -13.08 4.38
C LYS A 201 -9.44 -13.41 5.11
N PRO A 202 -10.34 -14.21 4.51
CA PRO A 202 -11.57 -14.59 5.16
C PRO A 202 -11.26 -15.35 6.46
N ASN A 203 -11.87 -14.93 7.57
CA ASN A 203 -11.70 -15.61 8.85
C ASN A 203 -12.31 -17.02 8.75
N LYS A 204 -11.59 -18.07 9.17
CA LYS A 204 -12.05 -19.48 9.06
C LYS A 204 -13.40 -19.71 9.75
N GLU A 205 -13.72 -18.92 10.77
CA GLU A 205 -14.99 -19.00 11.51
C GLU A 205 -16.23 -18.63 10.69
N SER A 206 -16.09 -17.82 9.61
CA SER A 206 -17.25 -17.46 8.78
C SER A 206 -17.73 -18.59 7.85
N LYS A 207 -17.00 -19.71 7.75
CA LYS A 207 -17.46 -20.91 7.02
C LYS A 207 -18.46 -21.74 7.81
N GLN A 208 -18.49 -21.67 9.16
CA GLN A 208 -19.45 -22.45 9.95
C GLN A 208 -20.85 -21.82 10.01
N ILE A 209 -20.98 -20.51 9.83
CA ILE A 209 -22.30 -19.83 9.88
C ILE A 209 -23.12 -20.07 8.60
N LYS A 210 -22.48 -20.42 7.47
CA LYS A 210 -23.17 -20.74 6.21
C LYS A 210 -23.65 -22.20 6.08
N SER A 211 -23.24 -23.11 6.96
CA SER A 211 -23.68 -24.51 6.94
C SER A 211 -24.91 -24.82 7.79
N THR A 212 -25.45 -23.85 8.53
CA THR A 212 -26.59 -24.08 9.46
C THR A 212 -27.89 -23.39 9.03
N VAL A 213 -27.96 -22.83 7.83
CA VAL A 213 -29.22 -22.34 7.24
C VAL A 213 -29.58 -23.21 6.04
N LYS A 214 -29.91 -24.47 6.32
CA LYS A 214 -30.67 -25.33 5.39
C LYS A 214 -31.45 -26.36 6.19
N SER A 215 -32.58 -25.92 6.75
CA SER A 215 -33.82 -26.67 7.07
C SER A 215 -34.52 -26.02 8.26
N ARG A 216 -35.56 -25.23 7.98
CA ARG A 216 -36.83 -25.34 8.67
C ARG A 216 -37.87 -24.45 8.01
N ASP A 217 -38.90 -25.11 7.53
CA ASP A 217 -40.11 -24.55 6.96
C ASP A 217 -40.92 -23.75 7.99
N GLU A 218 -41.85 -22.99 7.45
CA GLU A 218 -42.83 -22.11 8.06
C GLU A 218 -43.60 -22.74 9.24
N GLU A 219 -43.72 -22.01 10.34
CA GLU A 219 -45.00 -21.88 11.08
C GLU A 219 -44.98 -20.70 12.06
N ASN A 220 -46.17 -20.11 12.22
CA ASN A 220 -46.47 -18.89 12.98
C ASN A 220 -46.15 -18.97 14.48
N GLY A 221 -45.76 -17.83 15.06
CA GLY A 221 -45.77 -17.65 16.52
C GLY A 221 -45.13 -16.33 16.97
N ALA A 222 -45.96 -15.37 17.37
CA ALA A 222 -45.53 -14.13 18.00
C ALA A 222 -44.84 -14.40 19.35
N ALA A 223 -43.65 -13.84 19.56
CA ALA A 223 -43.12 -13.52 20.89
C ALA A 223 -41.99 -12.49 20.78
N THR A 224 -42.23 -11.34 21.40
CA THR A 224 -41.25 -10.32 21.79
C THR A 224 -40.24 -10.86 22.78
N LEU A 225 -38.94 -10.54 22.59
CA LEU A 225 -38.03 -10.22 23.70
C LEU A 225 -36.73 -9.57 23.20
N ASP A 226 -36.58 -8.31 23.61
CA ASP A 226 -35.36 -7.50 23.59
C ASP A 226 -34.21 -8.18 24.34
N SER A 227 -32.99 -8.07 23.80
CA SER A 227 -31.80 -7.55 24.51
C SER A 227 -30.52 -7.73 23.68
N ARG A 228 -30.08 -6.66 23.02
CA ARG A 228 -28.66 -6.43 22.71
C ARG A 228 -28.28 -5.05 23.27
N PRO A 229 -27.38 -4.98 24.27
CA PRO A 229 -26.87 -3.70 24.72
C PRO A 229 -25.76 -3.25 23.76
N PHE A 230 -25.84 -1.98 23.33
CA PHE A 230 -24.87 -1.25 22.48
C PHE A 230 -24.94 -1.49 20.97
N GLY A 231 -26.09 -1.17 20.38
CA GLY A 231 -26.16 -0.61 19.03
C GLY A 231 -26.52 0.86 19.12
N ILE A 232 -25.53 1.77 19.04
CA ILE A 232 -25.81 3.17 18.71
C ILE A 232 -25.67 3.25 17.19
N GLY A 233 -26.82 3.19 16.50
CA GLY A 233 -26.90 3.54 15.10
C GLY A 233 -26.62 5.04 14.95
N LEU A 234 -25.61 5.37 14.15
CA LEU A 234 -25.45 6.74 13.68
C LEU A 234 -26.17 6.84 12.34
N ASN A 235 -27.26 7.61 12.35
CA ASN A 235 -27.99 8.00 11.15
C ASN A 235 -27.07 8.80 10.23
N THR A 236 -26.89 8.37 8.99
CA THR A 236 -26.53 9.26 7.87
C THR A 236 -27.76 10.11 7.54
N PRO A 237 -27.68 11.45 7.52
CA PRO A 237 -28.76 12.24 6.94
C PRO A 237 -28.74 12.08 5.41
N GLU A 238 -29.90 11.76 4.86
CA GLU A 238 -30.21 11.87 3.44
C GLU A 238 -30.07 13.32 2.96
N ASP A 239 -29.81 13.44 1.65
CA ASP A 239 -29.68 14.68 0.90
C ASP A 239 -30.96 15.53 1.03
N ASP A 240 -30.87 16.65 1.75
CA ASP A 240 -31.87 17.70 1.66
C ASP A 240 -31.20 19.03 1.25
N GLU A 241 -31.67 19.53 0.12
CA GLU A 241 -31.18 20.66 -0.64
C GLU A 241 -31.40 21.96 0.13
N LEU A 242 -30.38 22.43 0.88
CA LEU A 242 -30.39 23.77 1.47
C LEU A 242 -29.44 24.69 0.70
N THR A 243 -30.07 25.47 -0.17
CA THR A 243 -29.49 26.61 -0.87
C THR A 243 -29.03 27.66 0.14
N LEU A 244 -27.75 28.05 0.09
CA LEU A 244 -27.30 29.34 0.63
C LEU A 244 -26.45 30.08 -0.42
N PRO A 245 -26.61 31.42 -0.55
CA PRO A 245 -26.09 32.17 -1.67
C PRO A 245 -24.76 32.84 -1.30
N PHE A 246 -23.67 32.50 -2.00
CA PHE A 246 -22.63 33.49 -2.30
C PHE A 246 -21.77 33.00 -3.47
N GLY A 247 -21.62 33.87 -4.47
CA GLY A 247 -21.18 33.52 -5.81
C GLY A 247 -19.67 33.31 -6.00
N ALA A 248 -19.35 32.38 -6.90
CA ALA A 248 -18.22 32.41 -7.83
C ALA A 248 -18.60 31.54 -9.05
N PRO A 249 -18.15 31.89 -10.27
CA PRO A 249 -18.81 31.45 -11.48
C PRO A 249 -18.47 29.99 -11.84
N ALA A 250 -19.48 29.33 -12.40
CA ALA A 250 -19.42 28.00 -12.94
C ALA A 250 -18.48 27.89 -14.15
N SER A 251 -17.59 26.89 -14.12
CA SER A 251 -17.04 26.29 -15.34
C SER A 251 -16.74 24.81 -15.11
N GLY A 252 -17.51 23.93 -15.77
CA GLY A 252 -17.04 22.62 -16.25
C GLY A 252 -17.10 21.41 -15.30
N HIS A 253 -18.29 20.93 -14.92
CA HIS A 253 -18.47 19.56 -14.44
C HIS A 253 -18.35 18.55 -15.61
N SER A 254 -17.15 18.08 -15.92
CA SER A 254 -16.97 16.94 -16.83
C SER A 254 -15.82 16.00 -16.43
N SER A 255 -14.81 16.47 -15.69
CA SER A 255 -13.57 15.71 -15.43
C SER A 255 -13.61 14.78 -14.20
N VAL A 256 -14.35 15.14 -13.14
CA VAL A 256 -14.43 14.33 -11.90
C VAL A 256 -15.09 12.97 -12.16
N VAL A 257 -16.17 12.95 -12.93
CA VAL A 257 -16.90 11.72 -13.31
C VAL A 257 -16.04 10.76 -14.12
N GLY A 258 -15.08 11.26 -14.91
CA GLY A 258 -14.18 10.42 -15.71
C GLY A 258 -13.13 9.70 -14.86
N THR A 259 -12.63 10.35 -13.82
CA THR A 259 -11.58 9.80 -12.95
C THR A 259 -12.11 8.72 -12.03
N ASP A 260 -13.29 8.93 -11.43
CA ASP A 260 -13.93 7.93 -10.58
C ASP A 260 -14.30 6.67 -11.37
N LYS A 261 -14.80 6.84 -12.60
CA LYS A 261 -15.06 5.71 -13.52
C LYS A 261 -13.78 4.97 -13.91
N ALA A 262 -12.66 5.68 -14.07
CA ALA A 262 -11.40 5.06 -14.42
C ALA A 262 -10.80 4.27 -13.25
N LEU A 263 -10.91 4.79 -12.02
CA LEU A 263 -10.53 4.07 -10.79
C LEU A 263 -11.41 2.83 -10.60
N ASP A 264 -12.73 2.98 -10.63
CA ASP A 264 -13.66 1.84 -10.50
C ASP A 264 -13.45 0.78 -11.58
N ALA A 265 -13.12 1.19 -12.81
CA ALA A 265 -12.75 0.26 -13.88
C ALA A 265 -11.42 -0.47 -13.60
N VAL A 266 -10.45 0.18 -12.97
CA VAL A 266 -9.18 -0.43 -12.54
C VAL A 266 -9.46 -1.41 -11.41
N SER A 267 -10.25 -1.02 -10.41
CA SER A 267 -10.61 -1.89 -9.30
C SER A 267 -11.44 -3.09 -9.71
N THR A 268 -12.40 -2.91 -10.61
CA THR A 268 -13.22 -4.01 -11.16
C THR A 268 -12.44 -4.92 -12.10
N LYS A 269 -11.43 -4.42 -12.83
CA LYS A 269 -10.53 -5.27 -13.63
C LYS A 269 -9.55 -6.05 -12.76
N LEU A 270 -9.24 -5.54 -11.57
CA LEU A 270 -8.26 -6.12 -10.67
C LEU A 270 -8.87 -7.07 -9.62
N GLY A 271 -10.14 -6.88 -9.24
CA GLY A 271 -10.87 -7.75 -8.32
C GLY A 271 -12.05 -8.41 -9.02
N ASP A 272 -12.28 -9.70 -8.77
CA ASP A 272 -13.39 -10.43 -9.37
C ASP A 272 -14.72 -10.07 -8.67
N PRO A 273 -15.76 -9.70 -9.43
CA PRO A 273 -17.11 -9.53 -8.90
C PRO A 273 -17.68 -10.86 -8.35
N LEU A 274 -18.31 -10.83 -7.18
CA LEU A 274 -19.26 -11.88 -6.79
C LEU A 274 -20.50 -11.79 -7.70
N GLU A 275 -20.71 -12.79 -8.56
CA GLU A 275 -21.96 -12.96 -9.31
C GLU A 275 -23.10 -13.36 -8.36
N GLY A 276 -24.22 -12.63 -8.40
CA GLY A 276 -25.43 -13.02 -7.66
C GLY A 276 -26.28 -11.90 -7.04
N ALA A 277 -26.22 -10.65 -7.52
CA ALA A 277 -27.14 -9.59 -7.07
C ALA A 277 -27.94 -9.04 -8.25
N ALA A 278 -29.25 -9.29 -8.22
CA ALA A 278 -30.23 -8.85 -9.20
C ALA A 278 -30.22 -7.32 -9.38
N HIS A 279 -30.45 -6.88 -10.63
CA HIS A 279 -30.77 -5.50 -10.95
C HIS A 279 -32.01 -5.06 -10.17
N ASN A 280 -31.96 -3.88 -9.53
CA ASN A 280 -33.03 -3.16 -8.82
C ASN A 280 -33.04 -3.19 -7.29
N GLN A 281 -31.88 -2.99 -6.64
CA GLN A 281 -31.82 -2.51 -5.26
C GLN A 281 -30.76 -1.41 -5.09
N PRO A 282 -30.94 -0.46 -4.14
CA PRO A 282 -30.03 0.66 -3.93
C PRO A 282 -28.59 0.17 -3.70
N ARG A 283 -27.63 0.90 -4.25
CA ARG A 283 -26.18 0.57 -4.37
C ARG A 283 -25.57 0.04 -3.06
N ARG A 284 -25.68 -1.26 -2.83
CA ARG A 284 -24.89 -1.94 -1.80
C ARG A 284 -23.47 -2.04 -2.32
N ALA A 285 -22.50 -1.50 -1.58
CA ALA A 285 -21.08 -1.50 -1.95
C ALA A 285 -20.65 -2.89 -2.41
N LYS A 286 -20.22 -3.00 -3.67
CA LYS A 286 -19.81 -4.25 -4.30
C LYS A 286 -18.57 -4.76 -3.55
N VAL A 287 -18.71 -5.83 -2.77
CA VAL A 287 -17.57 -6.46 -2.11
C VAL A 287 -16.73 -7.13 -3.19
N LEU A 288 -15.61 -6.49 -3.54
CA LEU A 288 -14.64 -7.04 -4.47
C LEU A 288 -13.79 -8.09 -3.75
N VAL A 289 -13.60 -9.23 -4.40
CA VAL A 289 -12.88 -10.38 -3.85
C VAL A 289 -11.75 -10.73 -4.80
N GLU A 290 -10.57 -10.97 -4.25
CA GLU A 290 -9.43 -11.47 -5.02
C GLU A 290 -9.61 -12.97 -5.34
N PRO A 291 -8.91 -13.52 -6.35
CA PRO A 291 -9.06 -14.93 -6.75
C PRO A 291 -8.87 -15.95 -5.62
N ASP A 292 -8.13 -15.59 -4.56
CA ASP A 292 -7.90 -16.44 -3.39
C ASP A 292 -8.97 -16.28 -2.28
N GLY A 293 -10.05 -15.56 -2.56
CA GLY A 293 -11.14 -15.31 -1.62
C GLY A 293 -10.87 -14.18 -0.63
N ALA A 294 -9.76 -13.45 -0.76
CA ALA A 294 -9.45 -12.30 0.09
C ALA A 294 -10.35 -11.11 -0.25
N ILE A 295 -10.83 -10.39 0.77
CA ILE A 295 -11.67 -9.21 0.58
C ILE A 295 -10.77 -8.04 0.22
N LEU A 296 -11.09 -7.33 -0.87
CA LEU A 296 -10.38 -6.15 -1.31
C LEU A 296 -10.95 -4.90 -0.62
N HIS A 297 -10.06 -4.13 0.01
CA HIS A 297 -10.40 -2.95 0.81
C HIS A 297 -10.02 -1.65 0.12
N ALA A 298 -8.85 -1.61 -0.47
CA ALA A 298 -8.37 -0.44 -1.19
C ALA A 298 -7.35 -0.84 -2.25
N ILE A 299 -7.25 -0.05 -3.31
CA ILE A 299 -6.18 -0.15 -4.31
C ILE A 299 -5.40 1.14 -4.31
N ALA A 300 -4.07 1.03 -4.32
CA ALA A 300 -3.18 2.15 -4.58
C ALA A 300 -2.39 1.94 -5.86
N VAL A 301 -2.49 2.87 -6.82
CA VAL A 301 -1.66 2.89 -8.03
C VAL A 301 -0.52 3.86 -7.82
N CYS A 302 0.68 3.34 -7.65
CA CYS A 302 1.91 4.08 -7.43
C CYS A 302 2.66 4.27 -8.75
N ARG A 303 2.90 5.52 -9.14
CA ARG A 303 3.72 5.87 -10.30
C ARG A 303 5.11 6.29 -9.84
N GLY A 304 6.15 5.59 -10.29
CA GLY A 304 7.54 5.91 -9.98
C GLY A 304 8.46 5.85 -11.18
N CYS A 305 9.66 6.42 -11.07
CA CYS A 305 10.71 6.31 -12.07
C CYS A 305 12.01 5.83 -11.45
N PHE A 306 12.82 5.10 -12.21
CA PHE A 306 14.12 4.64 -11.76
C PHE A 306 15.18 5.70 -12.02
N LYS A 307 16.07 5.87 -11.05
CA LYS A 307 17.10 6.91 -11.04
C LYS A 307 18.44 6.32 -10.66
N ILE A 308 19.50 6.80 -11.32
CA ILE A 308 20.87 6.62 -10.88
C ILE A 308 21.60 7.96 -11.03
N GLY A 309 22.01 8.55 -9.90
CA GLY A 309 22.37 9.96 -9.86
C GLY A 309 21.21 10.84 -10.36
N ARG A 310 21.45 11.70 -11.36
CA ARG A 310 20.41 12.55 -11.97
C ARG A 310 19.72 11.93 -13.19
N ILE A 311 20.14 10.75 -13.62
CA ILE A 311 19.68 10.12 -14.86
C ILE A 311 18.49 9.20 -14.58
N THR A 312 17.45 9.31 -15.42
CA THR A 312 16.33 8.36 -15.42
C THR A 312 16.70 7.13 -16.23
N VAL A 313 16.46 5.94 -15.66
CA VAL A 313 16.69 4.65 -16.30
C VAL A 313 15.34 4.10 -16.78
N PRO A 314 15.22 3.60 -18.03
CA PRO A 314 13.97 3.03 -18.54
C PRO A 314 13.53 1.81 -17.72
N PRO A 315 12.22 1.69 -17.40
CA PRO A 315 11.70 0.52 -16.68
C PRO A 315 12.02 -0.83 -17.34
N ALA A 316 11.91 -0.93 -18.67
CA ALA A 316 12.24 -2.15 -19.42
C ALA A 316 13.69 -2.61 -19.19
N LEU A 317 14.63 -1.65 -19.18
CA LEU A 317 16.03 -1.94 -18.88
C LEU A 317 16.20 -2.44 -17.44
N VAL A 318 15.55 -1.78 -16.47
CA VAL A 318 15.62 -2.21 -15.07
C VAL A 318 15.02 -3.62 -14.87
N LEU A 319 13.95 -3.95 -15.57
CA LEU A 319 13.36 -5.29 -15.54
C LEU A 319 14.34 -6.34 -16.09
N ALA A 320 14.90 -6.10 -17.27
CA ALA A 320 15.81 -7.03 -17.92
C ALA A 320 17.10 -7.29 -17.12
N ILE A 321 17.73 -6.25 -16.54
CA ILE A 321 18.96 -6.44 -15.74
C ILE A 321 18.72 -7.22 -14.45
N ASN A 322 17.49 -7.26 -13.95
CA ASN A 322 17.12 -8.07 -12.78
C ASN A 322 16.68 -9.49 -13.15
N GLY A 323 16.63 -9.80 -14.46
CA GLY A 323 16.35 -11.13 -14.97
C GLY A 323 14.87 -11.43 -15.22
N PHE A 324 13.98 -10.43 -15.17
CA PHE A 324 12.61 -10.61 -15.65
C PHE A 324 12.62 -10.91 -17.15
N SER A 325 11.84 -11.89 -17.56
CA SER A 325 11.78 -12.34 -18.96
C SER A 325 10.45 -12.98 -19.29
N ALA A 326 10.06 -12.90 -20.56
CA ALA A 326 9.01 -13.75 -21.11
C ALA A 326 9.48 -15.21 -21.12
N SER A 327 8.53 -16.15 -21.08
CA SER A 327 8.82 -17.56 -21.34
C SER A 327 9.39 -17.72 -22.76
N PRO A 328 10.30 -18.69 -22.99
CA PRO A 328 10.91 -18.89 -24.30
C PRO A 328 9.87 -19.09 -25.41
N ALA A 329 10.03 -18.36 -26.51
CA ALA A 329 9.24 -18.54 -27.72
C ALA A 329 9.47 -19.95 -28.27
N GLY A 330 8.49 -20.84 -28.11
CA GLY A 330 8.59 -22.25 -28.54
C GLY A 330 8.24 -23.30 -27.47
N GLY A 331 7.80 -22.89 -26.27
CA GLY A 331 7.33 -23.85 -25.24
C GLY A 331 8.45 -24.66 -24.58
N GLY A 332 9.70 -24.20 -24.70
CA GLY A 332 10.84 -24.75 -23.96
C GLY A 332 10.70 -24.55 -22.45
N ALA A 333 11.55 -25.23 -21.68
CA ALA A 333 11.63 -25.03 -20.23
C ALA A 333 11.80 -23.55 -19.90
N GLY A 334 10.99 -23.04 -18.95
CA GLY A 334 11.04 -21.64 -18.53
C GLY A 334 12.44 -21.25 -18.05
N TYR A 335 12.78 -19.97 -18.23
CA TYR A 335 14.05 -19.46 -17.73
C TYR A 335 14.15 -19.63 -16.21
N SER A 336 15.35 -19.95 -15.75
CA SER A 336 15.66 -20.16 -14.32
C SER A 336 17.05 -19.61 -14.00
N ARG A 337 17.54 -19.82 -12.78
CA ARG A 337 18.92 -19.43 -12.44
C ARG A 337 19.95 -20.30 -13.15
N GLU A 338 19.61 -21.57 -13.38
CA GLU A 338 20.44 -22.56 -14.08
C GLU A 338 20.40 -22.35 -15.60
N CYS A 339 19.29 -21.82 -16.12
CA CYS A 339 19.11 -21.42 -17.51
C CYS A 339 18.64 -19.96 -17.59
N PRO A 340 19.55 -18.98 -17.39
CA PRO A 340 19.18 -17.57 -17.33
C PRO A 340 18.74 -17.04 -18.70
N PRO A 341 17.86 -16.01 -18.73
CA PRO A 341 17.45 -15.41 -19.99
C PRO A 341 18.62 -14.68 -20.67
N PRO A 342 18.67 -14.63 -22.02
CA PRO A 342 19.78 -14.02 -22.76
C PRO A 342 20.08 -12.56 -22.37
N ALA A 343 19.04 -11.78 -22.07
CA ALA A 343 19.19 -10.41 -21.60
C ALA A 343 19.88 -10.33 -20.22
N PHE A 344 19.61 -11.28 -19.33
CA PHE A 344 20.30 -11.35 -18.04
C PHE A 344 21.77 -11.71 -18.22
N LEU A 345 22.11 -12.61 -19.16
CA LEU A 345 23.50 -12.92 -19.50
C LEU A 345 24.26 -11.68 -20.00
N LYS A 346 23.67 -10.90 -20.92
CA LYS A 346 24.25 -9.61 -21.36
C LYS A 346 24.43 -8.63 -20.18
N ALA A 347 23.48 -8.61 -19.25
CA ALA A 347 23.65 -7.84 -18.01
C ALA A 347 24.81 -8.38 -17.14
N LYS A 348 25.01 -9.70 -17.05
CA LYS A 348 26.15 -10.29 -16.33
C LYS A 348 27.49 -9.98 -17.00
N GLU A 349 27.58 -9.94 -18.32
CA GLU A 349 28.80 -9.52 -19.03
C GLU A 349 29.23 -8.09 -18.65
N LEU A 350 28.26 -7.21 -18.38
CA LEU A 350 28.54 -5.85 -17.91
C LEU A 350 28.88 -5.79 -16.40
N MET A 351 28.29 -6.66 -15.59
CA MET A 351 28.35 -6.60 -14.12
C MET A 351 29.45 -7.48 -13.51
N SER A 352 29.52 -8.75 -13.92
CA SER A 352 30.39 -9.77 -13.34
C SER A 352 31.84 -9.57 -13.77
N LYS A 353 32.73 -9.53 -12.80
CA LYS A 353 34.18 -9.45 -13.08
C LYS A 353 34.73 -10.71 -13.75
N GLN A 354 34.12 -11.87 -13.49
CA GLN A 354 34.52 -13.14 -14.11
C GLN A 354 34.34 -13.11 -15.63
N LEU A 355 33.35 -12.36 -16.12
CA LEU A 355 33.04 -12.19 -17.53
C LEU A 355 33.73 -10.95 -18.15
N GLY A 356 34.66 -10.32 -17.43
CA GLY A 356 35.33 -9.08 -17.89
C GLY A 356 34.52 -7.79 -17.66
N GLY A 357 33.39 -7.89 -16.95
CA GLY A 357 32.56 -6.77 -16.50
C GLY A 357 33.03 -6.15 -15.19
N SER A 358 32.26 -5.20 -14.67
CA SER A 358 32.40 -4.72 -13.29
C SER A 358 31.14 -3.98 -12.82
N PRO A 359 30.89 -3.89 -11.50
CA PRO A 359 29.81 -3.05 -10.98
C PRO A 359 29.91 -1.58 -11.44
N SER A 360 31.13 -1.06 -11.62
CA SER A 360 31.37 0.29 -12.14
C SER A 360 30.93 0.42 -13.61
N ARG A 361 31.23 -0.59 -14.44
CA ARG A 361 30.85 -0.62 -15.86
C ARG A 361 29.33 -0.70 -16.03
N MET A 362 28.66 -1.56 -15.26
CA MET A 362 27.20 -1.60 -15.24
C MET A 362 26.59 -0.27 -14.74
N ARG A 363 27.16 0.33 -13.69
CA ARG A 363 26.72 1.65 -13.20
C ARG A 363 26.86 2.75 -14.27
N GLU A 364 27.96 2.77 -15.00
CA GLU A 364 28.20 3.71 -16.11
C GLU A 364 27.20 3.50 -17.25
N PHE A 365 26.94 2.24 -17.60
CA PHE A 365 25.91 1.87 -18.56
C PHE A 365 24.54 2.43 -18.15
N LEU A 366 24.11 2.23 -16.89
CA LEU A 366 22.85 2.77 -16.37
C LEU A 366 22.82 4.31 -16.30
N LYS A 367 23.98 4.96 -16.12
CA LYS A 367 24.12 6.43 -16.14
C LYS A 367 24.01 7.05 -17.54
N GLY A 368 23.75 6.26 -18.58
CA GLY A 368 23.44 6.79 -19.91
C GLY A 368 24.08 6.04 -21.06
N GLY A 369 25.00 5.10 -20.80
CA GLY A 369 25.58 4.24 -21.84
C GLY A 369 24.53 3.48 -22.66
N TRP A 370 23.39 3.14 -22.05
CA TRP A 370 22.26 2.51 -22.75
C TRP A 370 21.67 3.38 -23.89
N ARG A 371 21.86 4.71 -23.87
CA ARG A 371 21.36 5.60 -24.93
C ARG A 371 22.11 5.42 -26.24
N GLY A 372 23.35 4.96 -26.20
CA GLY A 372 24.18 4.73 -27.38
C GLY A 372 23.90 3.39 -28.08
N VAL A 373 23.04 2.54 -27.51
CA VAL A 373 22.65 1.26 -28.12
C VAL A 373 21.53 1.52 -29.13
N LEU A 374 21.87 1.57 -30.41
CA LEU A 374 20.95 1.96 -31.49
C LEU A 374 20.26 0.76 -32.19
N GLU A 375 20.92 -0.39 -32.30
CA GLU A 375 20.46 -1.47 -33.19
C GLU A 375 19.74 -2.60 -32.45
N GLU A 376 20.28 -3.11 -31.35
CA GLU A 376 19.66 -4.19 -30.57
C GLU A 376 19.59 -3.83 -29.09
N LYS A 377 18.49 -3.18 -28.70
CA LYS A 377 18.15 -2.97 -27.30
C LYS A 377 17.70 -4.30 -26.69
N TRP A 378 18.68 -5.13 -26.38
CA TRP A 378 18.50 -6.49 -25.85
C TRP A 378 17.61 -6.60 -24.60
N TRP A 379 17.36 -5.49 -23.90
CA TRP A 379 16.42 -5.45 -22.77
C TRP A 379 14.95 -5.34 -23.20
N GLU A 380 14.66 -4.87 -24.41
CA GLU A 380 13.31 -4.84 -24.98
C GLU A 380 12.89 -6.25 -25.42
N ASP A 381 13.83 -6.99 -26.04
CA ASP A 381 13.61 -8.39 -26.45
C ASP A 381 13.27 -9.32 -25.26
N ALA A 382 13.81 -9.03 -24.08
CA ALA A 382 13.53 -9.79 -22.86
C ALA A 382 12.05 -9.79 -22.47
N LEU A 383 11.33 -8.74 -22.84
CA LEU A 383 9.96 -8.46 -22.41
C LEU A 383 8.96 -8.54 -23.56
N CYS A 384 9.34 -9.17 -24.69
CA CYS A 384 8.49 -9.29 -25.87
C CYS A 384 7.37 -10.33 -25.72
N GLY A 385 6.55 -10.49 -26.77
CA GLY A 385 5.47 -11.47 -26.82
C GLY A 385 4.33 -11.15 -25.86
N SER A 386 3.88 -12.14 -25.10
CA SER A 386 2.72 -12.02 -24.20
C SER A 386 2.91 -10.97 -23.10
N ILE A 387 4.15 -10.74 -22.65
CA ILE A 387 4.46 -9.67 -21.68
C ILE A 387 4.20 -8.30 -22.30
N GLU A 388 4.65 -8.08 -23.53
CA GLU A 388 4.48 -6.80 -24.23
C GLU A 388 3.01 -6.52 -24.53
N GLU A 389 2.26 -7.53 -24.99
CA GLU A 389 0.82 -7.41 -25.20
C GLU A 389 0.08 -7.04 -23.90
N ARG A 390 0.40 -7.73 -22.80
CA ARG A 390 -0.17 -7.44 -21.49
C ARG A 390 0.22 -6.05 -21.00
N ARG A 391 1.48 -5.67 -21.15
CA ARG A 391 2.01 -4.34 -20.80
C ARG A 391 1.21 -3.25 -21.49
N GLN A 392 1.01 -3.34 -22.80
CA GLN A 392 0.27 -2.34 -23.57
C GLN A 392 -1.19 -2.23 -23.11
N LYS A 393 -1.87 -3.37 -22.93
CA LYS A 393 -3.26 -3.43 -22.48
C LYS A 393 -3.45 -2.81 -21.09
N GLU A 394 -2.59 -3.17 -20.14
CA GLU A 394 -2.65 -2.63 -18.76
C GLU A 394 -2.20 -1.16 -18.72
N LEU A 395 -1.23 -0.77 -19.55
CA LEU A 395 -0.78 0.62 -19.66
C LEU A 395 -1.88 1.53 -20.19
N GLU A 396 -2.70 1.07 -21.15
CA GLU A 396 -3.82 1.85 -21.67
C GLU A 396 -4.81 2.21 -20.53
N VAL A 397 -5.14 1.23 -19.69
CA VAL A 397 -6.02 1.43 -18.53
C VAL A 397 -5.40 2.42 -17.54
N LEU A 398 -4.12 2.25 -17.21
CA LEU A 398 -3.40 3.11 -16.27
C LEU A 398 -3.17 4.53 -16.82
N ASN A 399 -3.04 4.68 -18.13
CA ASN A 399 -2.93 5.99 -18.78
C ASN A 399 -4.25 6.78 -18.73
N ARG A 400 -5.40 6.09 -18.80
CA ARG A 400 -6.71 6.77 -18.63
C ARG A 400 -6.84 7.39 -17.25
N LEU A 401 -6.37 6.71 -16.20
CA LEU A 401 -6.25 7.30 -14.87
C LEU A 401 -5.40 8.58 -14.91
N ARG A 402 -4.20 8.50 -15.50
CA ARG A 402 -3.28 9.64 -15.61
C ARG A 402 -3.92 10.85 -16.30
N ILE A 403 -4.56 10.64 -17.44
CA ILE A 403 -5.17 11.71 -18.23
C ILE A 403 -6.29 12.37 -17.43
N GLY A 404 -7.19 11.59 -16.80
CA GLY A 404 -8.25 12.15 -15.96
C GLY A 404 -7.72 13.09 -14.87
N PHE A 405 -6.60 12.75 -14.23
CA PHE A 405 -5.99 13.62 -13.23
C PHE A 405 -5.29 14.87 -13.80
N GLU A 406 -4.66 14.77 -14.98
CA GLU A 406 -4.04 15.93 -15.62
C GLU A 406 -5.09 16.93 -16.11
N GLU A 407 -6.26 16.45 -16.52
CA GLU A 407 -7.40 17.28 -16.87
C GLU A 407 -8.03 17.97 -15.65
N ILE A 408 -8.08 17.31 -14.48
CA ILE A 408 -8.56 17.94 -13.24
C ILE A 408 -7.60 19.03 -12.72
N ARG A 409 -6.29 18.91 -13.02
CA ARG A 409 -5.27 19.85 -12.53
C ARG A 409 -5.12 21.11 -13.38
N ARG A 410 -5.68 21.12 -14.59
CA ARG A 410 -5.72 22.29 -15.47
C ARG A 410 -7.01 23.05 -15.22
#